data_AF-A0A843WUE0-F1
#
_entry.id   AF-A0A843WUE0-F1
#
_cell.length_a   1.000
_cell.length_b   1.000
_cell.length_c   1.000
_cell.angle_alpha   90.00
_cell.angle_beta   90.00
_cell.angle_gamma   90.00
#
_symmetry.space_group_name_H-M   'P 1'
#
loop_
_entity.id
_entity.type
_entity.pdbx_description
1 polymer ?
#
loop_
_entity_poly.entity_id
_entity_poly.type
_entity_poly.pdbx_seq_one_letter_code
_entity_poly.pdbx_strand_id
1 'polypeptide(L)'
;MEWESFHLHRPRVRLPVHARDCLPIYAGDRDRLPDHASSVTFPFFLTTRGKIDHGSASRYITTLVHAHIPRPVDAWREFLVPVRDLLYDMFTRRYAFTRPEDLPRARAVWESTAQTNLRKSMYEARDKAMKTTGSQDPTAWLDYGPVWLRRDYWESLCHRWATGPWQERSQVAKRYRATHMEKNVHTSGSVSYATHSQKLHELERAPTFCELFDRTHKRKGTDDYVSESARTIAVRDL
;
A
#
# COMPACT_ATOMS: atom_id res chain seq x y z
N MET A 1 -11.18 -23.56 39.86
CA MET A 1 -10.00 -22.73 40.20
C MET A 1 -8.82 -23.43 39.56
N GLU A 2 -7.90 -22.65 38.97
CA GLU A 2 -6.71 -23.08 38.20
C GLU A 2 -6.91 -23.40 36.71
N TRP A 3 -6.52 -22.45 35.87
CA TRP A 3 -6.11 -22.67 34.49
C TRP A 3 -4.61 -22.36 34.41
N GLU A 4 -3.81 -23.37 34.11
CA GLU A 4 -2.36 -23.28 33.97
C GLU A 4 -1.97 -22.36 32.80
N SER A 5 -0.94 -21.54 33.03
CA SER A 5 -0.36 -20.61 32.06
C SER A 5 0.51 -21.33 31.04
N PHE A 6 0.06 -21.43 29.79
CA PHE A 6 0.93 -21.79 28.67
C PHE A 6 1.83 -20.60 28.28
N HIS A 7 3.01 -20.52 28.88
CA HIS A 7 4.10 -19.68 28.39
C HIS A 7 4.77 -20.33 27.17
N LEU A 8 4.33 -19.96 25.96
CA LEU A 8 5.07 -20.26 24.73
C LEU A 8 6.38 -19.47 24.71
N HIS A 9 7.47 -20.14 25.04
CA HIS A 9 8.83 -19.67 24.86
C HIS A 9 9.10 -19.51 23.35
N ARG A 10 9.00 -18.29 22.80
CA ARG A 10 9.42 -18.02 21.43
C ARG A 10 10.95 -18.00 21.36
N PRO A 11 11.59 -18.83 20.51
CA PRO A 11 13.04 -18.79 20.38
C PRO A 11 13.50 -17.45 19.81
N ARG A 12 14.54 -16.86 20.41
CA ARG A 12 15.26 -15.71 19.83
C ARG A 12 15.88 -16.14 18.51
N VAL A 13 15.31 -15.71 17.40
CA VAL A 13 15.91 -15.86 16.07
C VAL A 13 17.22 -15.08 16.05
N ARG A 14 18.36 -15.78 16.00
CA ARG A 14 19.65 -15.16 15.73
C ARG A 14 19.71 -14.85 14.24
N LEU A 15 19.72 -13.57 13.89
CA LEU A 15 19.95 -13.13 12.52
C LEU A 15 21.35 -13.59 12.05
N PRO A 16 21.49 -14.03 10.78
CA PRO A 16 22.80 -14.33 10.19
C PRO A 16 23.71 -13.10 10.19
N VAL A 17 25.01 -13.32 10.32
CA VAL A 17 26.03 -12.24 10.48
C VAL A 17 25.94 -11.19 9.36
N HIS A 18 25.67 -11.61 8.12
CA HIS A 18 25.52 -10.69 6.97
C HIS A 18 24.25 -9.81 6.99
N ALA A 19 23.22 -10.16 7.77
CA ALA A 19 22.03 -9.31 7.90
C ALA A 19 22.24 -8.13 8.86
N ARG A 20 23.31 -8.15 9.66
CA ARG A 20 23.66 -7.06 10.59
C ARG A 20 24.26 -5.87 9.85
N ASP A 21 24.96 -6.13 8.73
CA ASP A 21 25.66 -5.11 7.95
C ASP A 21 24.71 -4.26 7.07
N CYS A 22 23.44 -4.66 6.95
CA CYS A 22 22.40 -3.93 6.23
C CYS A 22 21.46 -3.12 7.14
N LEU A 23 21.67 -3.14 8.46
CA LEU A 23 20.95 -2.28 9.38
C LEU A 23 21.71 -0.96 9.51
N PRO A 24 21.10 0.21 9.25
CA PRO A 24 21.78 1.48 9.44
C PRO A 24 22.22 1.59 10.91
N ILE A 25 23.52 1.82 11.10
CA ILE A 25 24.13 2.10 12.40
C ILE A 25 23.67 3.50 12.81
N TYR A 26 22.55 3.59 13.52
CA TYR A 26 22.27 4.77 14.33
C TYR A 26 23.09 4.66 15.62
N ALA A 27 24.32 5.17 15.54
CA ALA A 27 25.10 5.56 16.71
C ALA A 27 24.72 7.01 17.05
N GLY A 28 23.82 7.18 18.02
CA GLY A 28 23.38 8.49 18.51
C GLY A 28 22.04 8.35 19.21
N ASP A 29 22.02 8.59 20.53
CA ASP A 29 20.87 8.58 21.43
C ASP A 29 20.15 7.24 21.67
N ARG A 30 20.77 6.41 22.52
CA ARG A 30 20.06 5.32 23.23
C ARG A 30 19.21 5.80 24.42
N ASP A 31 19.27 7.09 24.79
CA ASP A 31 18.66 7.61 26.04
C ASP A 31 17.55 8.65 25.85
N ARG A 32 16.91 8.70 24.67
CA ARG A 32 15.65 9.44 24.47
C ARG A 32 14.62 8.61 23.71
N LEU A 33 14.33 7.41 24.23
CA LEU A 33 12.98 6.87 24.08
C LEU A 33 12.11 7.62 25.08
N PRO A 34 11.10 8.38 24.64
CA PRO A 34 10.22 9.04 25.60
C PRO A 34 9.54 7.98 26.47
N ASP A 35 9.66 8.18 27.77
CA ASP A 35 9.12 7.32 28.81
C ASP A 35 7.58 7.36 28.72
N HIS A 36 7.01 6.34 28.11
CA HIS A 36 5.57 6.06 28.17
C HIS A 36 5.35 4.56 28.38
N ALA A 37 5.87 4.07 29.49
CA ALA A 37 5.26 2.95 30.19
C ALA A 37 3.95 3.41 30.86
N SER A 38 2.89 3.63 30.07
CA SER A 38 1.49 3.75 30.55
C SER A 38 0.49 3.74 29.38
N SER A 39 0.40 2.62 28.68
CA SER A 39 -0.86 2.02 28.19
C SER A 39 -0.48 0.89 27.24
N VAL A 40 -0.59 -0.35 27.72
CA VAL A 40 -0.62 -1.49 26.81
C VAL A 40 -1.93 -1.38 26.04
N THR A 41 -1.91 -0.62 24.95
CA THR A 41 -3.06 -0.51 24.05
C THR A 41 -3.18 -1.87 23.40
N PHE A 42 -4.20 -2.63 23.78
CA PHE A 42 -4.57 -3.89 23.15
C PHE A 42 -4.55 -3.74 21.62
N PRO A 43 -4.15 -4.79 20.88
CA PRO A 43 -4.03 -4.66 19.45
C PRO A 43 -5.41 -4.31 18.86
N PHE A 44 -5.44 -3.28 18.02
CA PHE A 44 -6.65 -2.97 17.27
C PHE A 44 -6.98 -4.15 16.36
N PHE A 45 -8.20 -4.62 16.48
CA PHE A 45 -8.68 -5.80 15.78
C PHE A 45 -9.06 -5.48 14.33
N LEU A 46 -8.42 -6.17 13.40
CA LEU A 46 -8.60 -5.99 11.96
C LEU A 46 -9.35 -7.16 11.35
N THR A 47 -10.08 -6.86 10.27
CA THR A 47 -10.59 -7.86 9.33
C THR A 47 -9.98 -7.63 7.96
N THR A 48 -9.77 -8.69 7.17
CA THR A 48 -9.20 -8.59 5.82
C THR A 48 -10.21 -8.97 4.75
N ARG A 49 -10.93 -7.96 4.24
CA ARG A 49 -11.81 -8.13 3.06
C ARG A 49 -11.02 -7.96 1.77
N GLY A 50 -9.86 -8.63 1.69
CA GLY A 50 -8.87 -8.45 0.62
C GLY A 50 -8.04 -7.16 0.68
N LYS A 51 -8.33 -6.24 1.62
CA LYS A 51 -7.56 -5.03 1.92
C LYS A 51 -7.64 -4.70 3.42
N ILE A 52 -6.67 -3.95 3.94
CA ILE A 52 -6.75 -3.36 5.29
C ILE A 52 -7.67 -2.14 5.21
N ASP A 53 -8.91 -2.28 5.70
CA ASP A 53 -9.96 -1.24 5.62
C ASP A 53 -9.92 -0.24 6.79
N HIS A 54 -8.92 -0.35 7.68
CA HIS A 54 -8.75 0.55 8.81
C HIS A 54 -7.77 1.68 8.47
N GLY A 55 -8.26 2.92 8.38
CA GLY A 55 -7.48 4.07 7.94
C GLY A 55 -6.22 4.33 8.78
N SER A 56 -6.27 4.14 10.10
CA SER A 56 -5.07 4.29 10.95
C SER A 56 -4.05 3.16 10.74
N ALA A 57 -4.50 1.94 10.40
CA ALA A 57 -3.61 0.81 10.16
C ALA A 57 -2.86 1.03 8.84
N SER A 58 -3.55 1.47 7.79
CA SER A 58 -2.91 1.82 6.51
C SER A 58 -1.89 2.96 6.67
N ARG A 59 -2.23 4.02 7.42
CA ARG A 59 -1.27 5.11 7.72
C ARG A 59 -0.06 4.63 8.52
N TYR A 60 -0.26 3.73 9.48
CA TYR A 60 0.82 3.15 10.25
C TYR A 60 1.76 2.31 9.38
N ILE A 61 1.22 1.53 8.43
CA ILE A 61 2.01 0.82 7.42
C ILE A 61 2.87 1.80 6.63
N THR A 62 2.29 2.90 6.13
CA THR A 62 3.05 3.93 5.40
C THR A 62 4.19 4.48 6.25
N THR A 63 3.94 4.78 7.52
CA THR A 63 4.95 5.29 8.46
C THR A 63 6.09 4.28 8.67
N LEU A 64 5.75 3.01 8.89
CA LEU A 64 6.73 1.93 9.04
C LEU A 64 7.60 1.78 7.78
N VAL A 65 6.97 1.76 6.61
CA VAL A 65 7.66 1.62 5.33
C VAL A 65 8.60 2.79 5.07
N HIS A 66 8.14 4.03 5.27
CA HIS A 66 8.97 5.23 5.08
C HIS A 66 10.20 5.24 5.99
N ALA A 67 10.01 4.89 7.26
CA ALA A 67 11.08 4.90 8.26
C ALA A 67 12.17 3.83 7.99
N HIS A 68 11.88 2.79 7.22
CA HIS A 68 12.76 1.63 7.04
C HIS A 68 13.07 1.32 5.57
N ILE A 69 13.09 2.35 4.72
CA ILE A 69 13.57 2.21 3.34
C ILE A 69 15.06 1.80 3.40
N PRO A 70 15.43 0.59 2.96
CA PRO A 70 16.73 0.00 3.27
C PRO A 70 17.88 0.53 2.39
N ARG A 71 17.53 1.05 1.22
CA ARG A 71 18.43 1.52 0.15
C ARG A 71 17.59 2.37 -0.82
N PRO A 72 18.13 3.02 -1.86
CA PRO A 72 17.33 3.83 -2.78
C PRO A 72 16.42 2.91 -3.62
N VAL A 73 15.25 2.55 -3.12
CA VAL A 73 14.27 1.66 -3.77
C VAL A 73 12.95 2.38 -3.92
N ASP A 74 12.30 2.15 -5.06
CA ASP A 74 10.98 2.69 -5.41
C ASP A 74 9.92 1.58 -5.57
N ALA A 75 10.30 0.31 -5.33
CA ALA A 75 9.41 -0.84 -5.40
C ALA A 75 9.49 -1.74 -4.15
N TRP A 76 8.33 -2.19 -3.67
CA TRP A 76 8.21 -3.10 -2.52
C TRP A 76 9.05 -4.38 -2.67
N ARG A 77 9.09 -4.94 -3.88
CA ARG A 77 9.84 -6.17 -4.18
C ARG A 77 11.35 -6.03 -3.96
N GLU A 78 11.87 -4.82 -3.84
CA GLU A 78 13.29 -4.55 -3.65
C GLU A 78 13.68 -4.40 -2.17
N PHE A 79 12.70 -4.40 -1.26
CA PHE A 79 12.95 -4.56 0.16
C PHE A 79 13.39 -6.01 0.41
N LEU A 80 14.45 -6.20 1.19
CA LEU A 80 14.88 -7.54 1.58
C LEU A 80 13.80 -8.23 2.41
N VAL A 81 13.63 -9.55 2.25
CA VAL A 81 12.63 -10.33 2.99
C VAL A 81 12.74 -10.12 4.51
N PRO A 82 13.94 -10.15 5.13
CA PRO A 82 14.07 -9.89 6.58
C PRO A 82 13.57 -8.51 7.02
N VAL A 83 13.68 -7.49 6.16
CA VAL A 83 13.15 -6.16 6.46
C VAL A 83 11.63 -6.19 6.42
N ARG A 84 11.02 -6.86 5.42
CA ARG A 84 9.56 -7.00 5.36
C ARG A 84 9.01 -7.77 6.56
N ASP A 85 9.72 -8.79 7.02
CA ASP A 85 9.36 -9.56 8.21
C ASP A 85 9.43 -8.72 9.47
N LEU A 86 10.52 -7.96 9.66
CA LEU A 86 10.63 -7.01 10.77
C LEU A 86 9.47 -6.01 10.78
N LEU A 87 9.13 -5.44 9.63
CA LEU A 87 8.04 -4.46 9.52
C LEU A 87 6.67 -5.08 9.82
N TYR A 88 6.44 -6.32 9.41
CA TYR A 88 5.22 -7.04 9.75
C TYR A 88 5.14 -7.36 11.26
N ASP A 89 6.26 -7.74 11.87
CA ASP A 89 6.35 -7.95 13.32
C ASP A 89 6.07 -6.64 14.09
N MET A 90 6.60 -5.50 13.63
CA MET A 90 6.30 -4.19 14.21
C MET A 90 4.83 -3.80 14.03
N PHE A 91 4.22 -4.17 12.90
CA PHE A 91 2.79 -3.96 12.65
C PHE A 91 1.92 -4.79 13.60
N THR A 92 2.24 -6.07 13.76
CA THR A 92 1.43 -7.02 14.55
C THR A 92 1.51 -6.80 16.06
N ARG A 93 2.50 -6.03 16.54
CA ARG A 93 2.53 -5.53 17.93
C ARG A 93 1.46 -4.47 18.22
N ARG A 94 0.96 -3.78 17.18
CA ARG A 94 0.01 -2.67 17.29
C ARG A 94 -1.40 -3.04 16.84
N TYR A 95 -1.50 -3.93 15.86
CA TYR A 95 -2.74 -4.39 15.24
C TYR A 95 -2.77 -5.91 15.21
N ALA A 96 -3.92 -6.52 15.51
CA ALA A 96 -4.10 -7.97 15.45
C ALA A 96 -5.27 -8.30 14.55
N PHE A 97 -5.21 -9.47 13.92
CA PHE A 97 -6.33 -10.03 13.19
C PHE A 97 -7.06 -10.98 14.12
N THR A 98 -8.33 -10.72 14.41
CA THR A 98 -9.10 -11.50 15.41
C THR A 98 -9.65 -12.78 14.84
N ARG A 99 -9.93 -12.78 13.53
CA ARG A 99 -10.67 -13.83 12.85
C ARG A 99 -9.71 -14.90 12.34
N PRO A 100 -9.89 -16.18 12.71
CA PRO A 100 -9.06 -17.28 12.21
C PRO A 100 -8.98 -17.32 10.68
N GLU A 101 -10.06 -16.96 9.99
CA GLU A 101 -10.12 -16.89 8.52
C GLU A 101 -9.25 -15.79 7.91
N ASP A 102 -8.93 -14.73 8.65
CA ASP A 102 -8.07 -13.64 8.20
C ASP A 102 -6.58 -13.98 8.36
N LEU A 103 -6.22 -14.84 9.32
CA LEU A 103 -4.83 -15.16 9.64
C LEU A 103 -4.01 -15.68 8.44
N PRO A 104 -4.53 -16.59 7.59
CA PRO A 104 -3.79 -17.07 6.42
C PRO A 104 -3.53 -15.98 5.37
N ARG A 105 -4.39 -14.95 5.30
CA ARG A 105 -4.33 -13.89 4.29
C ARG A 105 -3.74 -12.59 4.83
N ALA A 106 -3.66 -12.43 6.14
CA ALA A 106 -3.23 -11.23 6.85
C ALA A 106 -1.91 -10.68 6.31
N ARG A 107 -0.89 -11.54 6.20
CA ARG A 107 0.42 -11.14 5.68
C ARG A 107 0.34 -10.68 4.24
N ALA A 108 -0.33 -11.43 3.36
CA ALA A 108 -0.45 -11.09 1.95
C ALA A 108 -1.20 -9.76 1.74
N VAL A 109 -2.28 -9.54 2.49
CA VAL A 109 -3.07 -8.31 2.46
C VAL A 109 -2.26 -7.12 2.99
N TRP A 110 -1.49 -7.32 4.07
CA TRP A 110 -0.57 -6.32 4.59
C TRP A 110 0.51 -5.95 3.57
N GLU A 111 1.16 -6.93 2.92
CA GLU A 111 2.18 -6.68 1.90
C GLU A 111 1.60 -5.95 0.67
N SER A 112 0.41 -6.33 0.23
CA SER A 112 -0.30 -5.65 -0.86
C SER A 112 -0.60 -4.19 -0.51
N THR A 113 -1.00 -3.94 0.74
CA THR A 113 -1.24 -2.59 1.25
C THR A 113 0.06 -1.79 1.31
N ALA A 114 1.15 -2.37 1.84
CA ALA A 114 2.46 -1.74 1.91
C ALA A 114 2.99 -1.38 0.50
N GLN A 115 2.86 -2.31 -0.45
CA GLN A 115 3.24 -2.09 -1.84
C GLN A 115 2.45 -0.94 -2.48
N THR A 116 1.13 -0.92 -2.28
CA THR A 116 0.25 0.10 -2.83
C THR A 116 0.58 1.47 -2.24
N ASN A 117 0.76 1.55 -0.93
CA ASN A 117 1.09 2.78 -0.22
C ASN A 117 2.46 3.33 -0.66
N LEU A 118 3.49 2.47 -0.76
CA LEU A 118 4.81 2.90 -1.23
C LEU A 118 4.77 3.47 -2.65
N ARG A 119 4.10 2.76 -3.58
CA ARG A 119 3.93 3.24 -4.96
C ARG A 119 3.24 4.60 -5.01
N LYS A 120 2.19 4.77 -4.20
CA LYS A 120 1.46 6.03 -4.08
C LYS A 120 2.35 7.15 -3.54
N SER A 121 3.05 6.94 -2.43
CA SER A 121 3.96 7.94 -1.85
C SER A 121 5.07 8.35 -2.83
N MET A 122 5.67 7.39 -3.55
CA MET A 122 6.70 7.68 -4.56
C MET A 122 6.13 8.43 -5.78
N TYR A 123 4.89 8.15 -6.18
CA TYR A 123 4.21 8.91 -7.21
C TYR A 123 3.95 10.35 -6.77
N GLU A 124 3.39 10.55 -5.58
CA GLU A 124 3.10 11.88 -5.02
C GLU A 124 4.37 12.72 -4.84
N ALA A 125 5.47 12.10 -4.40
CA ALA A 125 6.76 12.78 -4.28
C ALA A 125 7.28 13.30 -5.63
N ARG A 126 7.25 12.45 -6.67
CA ARG A 126 7.66 12.85 -8.03
C ARG A 126 6.73 13.87 -8.65
N ASP A 127 5.42 13.69 -8.50
CA ASP A 127 4.42 14.63 -9.01
C ASP A 127 4.59 16.02 -8.37
N LYS A 128 4.86 16.07 -7.07
CA LYS A 128 5.18 17.31 -6.37
C LYS A 128 6.46 17.95 -6.91
N ALA A 129 7.55 17.20 -7.01
CA ALA A 129 8.82 17.72 -7.52
C ALA A 129 8.71 18.24 -8.97
N MET A 130 8.03 17.49 -9.83
CA MET A 130 7.73 17.87 -11.22
C MET A 130 6.91 19.16 -11.29
N LYS A 131 5.87 19.32 -10.45
CA LYS A 131 5.07 20.54 -10.40
C LYS A 131 5.87 21.74 -9.89
N THR A 132 6.72 21.55 -8.89
CA THR A 132 7.55 22.63 -8.34
C THR A 132 8.63 23.08 -9.31
N THR A 133 9.25 22.15 -10.02
CA THR A 133 10.33 22.45 -10.98
C THR A 133 9.84 22.84 -12.37
N GLY A 134 8.60 22.48 -12.71
CA GLY A 134 8.07 22.62 -14.07
C GLY A 134 8.72 21.67 -15.09
N SER A 135 9.58 20.76 -14.66
CA SER A 135 10.36 19.88 -15.55
C SER A 135 9.93 18.42 -15.44
N GLN A 136 9.85 17.75 -16.59
CA GLN A 136 9.67 16.30 -16.67
C GLN A 136 10.98 15.53 -16.50
N ASP A 137 12.13 16.21 -16.50
CA ASP A 137 13.44 15.61 -16.31
C ASP A 137 13.70 15.36 -14.81
N PRO A 138 13.89 14.09 -14.39
CA PRO A 138 14.18 13.75 -13.00
C PRO A 138 15.45 14.39 -12.42
N THR A 139 16.41 14.80 -13.26
CA THR A 139 17.62 15.51 -12.78
C THR A 139 17.31 16.91 -12.22
N ALA A 140 16.19 17.52 -12.64
CA ALA A 140 15.74 18.79 -12.08
C ALA A 140 15.12 18.64 -10.68
N TRP A 141 14.81 17.42 -10.24
CA TRP A 141 14.06 17.16 -9.01
C TRP A 141 14.94 16.96 -7.77
N LEU A 142 16.27 17.01 -7.89
CA LEU A 142 17.22 16.61 -6.84
C LEU A 142 17.00 17.30 -5.49
N ASP A 143 16.69 18.60 -5.50
CA ASP A 143 16.45 19.38 -4.27
C ASP A 143 14.99 19.36 -3.78
N TYR A 144 14.12 18.64 -4.47
CA TYR A 144 12.67 18.62 -4.23
C TYR A 144 12.18 17.26 -3.71
N GLY A 145 13.07 16.51 -3.06
CA GLY A 145 12.75 15.24 -2.44
C GLY A 145 11.76 15.35 -1.28
N PRO A 146 11.02 14.27 -0.97
CA PRO A 146 10.08 14.28 0.14
C PRO A 146 10.80 14.19 1.49
N VAL A 147 10.26 14.85 2.52
CA VAL A 147 10.83 14.88 3.89
C VAL A 147 11.03 13.50 4.50
N TRP A 148 10.21 12.52 4.13
CA TRP A 148 10.27 11.16 4.66
C TRP A 148 11.36 10.29 4.00
N LEU A 149 12.02 10.77 2.94
CA LEU A 149 13.09 10.05 2.25
C LEU A 149 14.41 10.80 2.40
N ARG A 150 15.47 10.06 2.71
CA ARG A 150 16.81 10.63 2.78
C ARG A 150 17.21 11.25 1.44
N ARG A 151 17.92 12.39 1.49
CA ARG A 151 18.34 13.14 0.29
C ARG A 151 19.19 12.30 -0.66
N ASP A 152 20.17 11.57 -0.14
CA ASP A 152 21.05 10.70 -0.93
C ASP A 152 20.28 9.57 -1.62
N TYR A 153 19.23 9.05 -0.98
CA TYR A 153 18.36 8.04 -1.58
C TYR A 153 17.48 8.63 -2.67
N TRP A 154 16.94 9.82 -2.44
CA TRP A 154 16.16 10.56 -3.44
C TRP A 154 17.01 10.88 -4.68
N GLU A 155 18.21 11.43 -4.50
CA GLU A 155 19.17 11.71 -5.57
C GLU A 155 19.47 10.46 -6.41
N SER A 156 19.79 9.35 -5.74
CA SER A 156 20.02 8.05 -6.40
C SER A 156 18.81 7.58 -7.22
N LEU A 157 17.59 7.81 -6.72
CA LEU A 157 16.35 7.49 -7.43
C LEU A 157 16.12 8.41 -8.63
N CYS A 158 16.35 9.72 -8.50
CA CYS A 158 16.29 10.68 -9.59
C CYS A 158 17.22 10.28 -10.75
N HIS A 159 18.48 9.95 -10.46
CA HIS A 159 19.40 9.45 -11.49
C HIS A 159 18.90 8.16 -12.15
N ARG A 160 18.36 7.21 -11.37
CA ARG A 160 17.75 6.00 -11.92
C ARG A 160 16.57 6.31 -12.85
N TRP A 161 15.70 7.24 -12.47
CA TRP A 161 14.54 7.63 -13.26
C TRP A 161 14.92 8.45 -14.49
N ALA A 162 16.06 9.15 -14.46
CA ALA A 162 16.61 9.84 -15.62
C ALA A 162 17.14 8.88 -16.71
N THR A 163 17.34 7.59 -16.40
CA THR A 163 17.80 6.63 -17.41
C THR A 163 16.77 6.40 -18.51
N GLY A 164 17.23 6.30 -19.77
CA GLY A 164 16.40 6.03 -20.94
C GLY A 164 15.45 4.83 -20.77
N PRO A 165 15.94 3.65 -20.32
CA PRO A 165 15.08 2.47 -20.11
C PRO A 165 13.96 2.68 -19.08
N TRP A 166 14.16 3.55 -18.08
CA TRP A 166 13.12 3.89 -17.13
C TRP A 166 12.08 4.83 -17.76
N GLN A 167 12.54 5.88 -18.44
CA GLN A 167 11.67 6.84 -19.10
C GLN A 167 10.80 6.19 -20.18
N GLU A 168 11.38 5.31 -21.00
CA GLU A 168 10.65 4.55 -22.03
C GLU A 168 9.50 3.73 -21.42
N ARG A 169 9.78 2.96 -20.36
CA ARG A 169 8.75 2.19 -19.65
C ARG A 169 7.67 3.10 -19.06
N SER A 170 8.06 4.24 -18.51
CA SER A 170 7.12 5.23 -17.97
C SER A 170 6.20 5.80 -19.07
N GLN A 171 6.76 6.13 -20.23
CA GLN A 171 6.01 6.65 -21.37
C GLN A 171 5.08 5.60 -21.98
N VAL A 172 5.54 4.34 -22.13
CA VAL A 172 4.68 3.23 -22.57
C VAL A 172 3.50 3.05 -21.61
N ALA A 173 3.75 3.03 -20.30
CA ALA A 173 2.68 2.92 -19.31
C ALA A 173 1.72 4.13 -19.35
N LYS A 174 2.23 5.34 -19.59
CA LYS A 174 1.41 6.56 -19.76
C LYS A 174 0.52 6.46 -20.99
N ARG A 175 1.08 6.07 -22.15
CA ARG A 175 0.33 5.87 -23.39
C ARG A 175 -0.74 4.78 -23.23
N TYR A 176 -0.39 3.66 -22.59
CA TYR A 176 -1.33 2.57 -22.34
C TYR A 176 -2.51 3.04 -21.47
N ARG A 177 -2.24 3.81 -20.40
CA ARG A 177 -3.31 4.41 -19.59
C ARG A 177 -4.18 5.38 -20.39
N ALA A 178 -3.58 6.21 -21.24
CA ALA A 178 -4.34 7.15 -22.08
C ALA A 178 -5.25 6.43 -23.09
N THR A 179 -4.78 5.34 -23.71
CA THR A 179 -5.57 4.57 -24.69
C THR A 179 -6.63 3.66 -24.06
N HIS A 180 -6.48 3.30 -22.78
CA HIS A 180 -7.41 2.41 -22.06
C HIS A 180 -8.25 3.15 -21.01
N MET A 181 -8.21 4.48 -20.98
CA MET A 181 -8.91 5.28 -19.98
C MET A 181 -10.42 5.06 -20.01
N GLU A 182 -11.02 4.97 -21.20
CA GLU A 182 -12.47 4.71 -21.37
C GLU A 182 -12.92 3.36 -20.78
N LYS A 183 -12.03 2.37 -20.73
CA LYS A 183 -12.35 1.00 -20.26
C LYS A 183 -12.34 0.87 -18.73
N ASN A 184 -11.85 1.88 -18.00
CA ASN A 184 -11.63 1.82 -16.55
C ASN A 184 -12.34 2.95 -15.79
N VAL A 185 -13.31 3.63 -16.42
CA VAL A 185 -14.07 4.70 -15.76
C VAL A 185 -15.12 4.08 -14.84
N HIS A 186 -14.95 4.26 -13.53
CA HIS A 186 -15.95 3.92 -12.53
C HIS A 186 -16.62 5.19 -12.00
N THR A 187 -17.95 5.21 -11.91
CA THR A 187 -18.71 6.34 -11.32
C THR A 187 -18.83 6.26 -9.80
N SER A 188 -18.52 5.12 -9.20
CA SER A 188 -18.64 4.90 -7.75
C SER A 188 -17.57 5.57 -6.89
N GLY A 189 -16.67 6.36 -7.49
CA GLY A 189 -15.57 7.00 -6.77
C GLY A 189 -14.63 5.97 -6.13
N SER A 190 -14.20 6.22 -4.89
CA SER A 190 -13.29 5.32 -4.15
C SER A 190 -13.98 4.12 -3.48
N VAL A 191 -15.29 3.91 -3.71
CA VAL A 191 -16.04 2.79 -3.14
C VAL A 191 -15.73 1.53 -3.94
N SER A 192 -15.17 0.51 -3.29
CA SER A 192 -14.82 -0.75 -3.94
C SER A 192 -16.03 -1.56 -4.37
N TYR A 193 -15.87 -2.36 -5.43
CA TYR A 193 -16.79 -3.41 -5.87
C TYR A 193 -17.29 -4.28 -4.69
N ALA A 194 -16.40 -4.70 -3.79
CA ALA A 194 -16.76 -5.47 -2.60
C ALA A 194 -17.72 -4.74 -1.66
N THR A 195 -17.57 -3.42 -1.51
CA THR A 195 -18.47 -2.59 -0.69
C THR A 195 -19.84 -2.45 -1.35
N HIS A 196 -19.87 -2.28 -2.68
CA HIS A 196 -21.12 -2.30 -3.44
C HIS A 196 -21.82 -3.66 -3.39
N SER A 197 -21.05 -4.73 -3.47
CA SER A 197 -21.57 -6.11 -3.36
C SER A 197 -22.17 -6.36 -1.97
N GLN A 198 -21.51 -5.92 -0.89
CA GLN A 198 -22.06 -6.05 0.46
C GLN A 198 -23.38 -5.28 0.65
N LYS A 199 -23.45 -4.04 0.14
CA LYS A 199 -24.69 -3.24 0.17
C LYS A 199 -25.84 -3.87 -0.62
N LEU A 200 -25.53 -4.71 -1.60
CA LEU A 200 -26.53 -5.47 -2.36
C LEU A 200 -26.87 -6.80 -1.67
N HIS A 201 -25.92 -7.43 -0.97
CA HIS A 201 -26.16 -8.59 -0.13
C HIS A 201 -27.10 -8.30 1.05
N GLU A 202 -27.13 -7.06 1.53
CA GLU A 202 -28.13 -6.58 2.51
C GLU A 202 -29.57 -6.66 1.97
N LEU A 203 -29.77 -6.94 0.66
CA LEU A 203 -31.05 -7.20 0.01
C LEU A 203 -31.32 -8.70 -0.22
N GLU A 204 -30.85 -9.56 0.69
CA GLU A 204 -31.11 -11.01 0.78
C GLU A 204 -30.61 -11.91 -0.37
N ARG A 205 -29.94 -11.36 -1.39
CA ARG A 205 -29.28 -12.18 -2.43
C ARG A 205 -27.92 -11.67 -2.83
N ALA A 206 -27.08 -12.58 -3.34
CA ALA A 206 -25.84 -12.19 -4.00
C ALA A 206 -26.15 -11.38 -5.27
N PRO A 207 -25.55 -10.20 -5.45
CA PRO A 207 -25.73 -9.42 -6.67
C PRO A 207 -25.11 -10.12 -7.86
N THR A 208 -25.76 -10.03 -9.01
CA THR A 208 -25.18 -10.51 -10.28
C THR A 208 -24.05 -9.60 -10.73
N PHE A 209 -23.18 -10.09 -11.61
CA PHE A 209 -22.13 -9.27 -12.20
C PHE A 209 -22.71 -8.03 -12.88
N CYS A 210 -23.78 -8.19 -13.67
CA CYS A 210 -24.44 -7.11 -14.39
C CYS A 210 -24.98 -6.02 -13.44
N GLU A 211 -25.61 -6.40 -12.32
CA GLU A 211 -26.11 -5.43 -11.34
C GLU A 211 -24.98 -4.62 -10.69
N LEU A 212 -23.88 -5.29 -10.39
CA LEU A 212 -22.71 -4.66 -9.78
C LEU A 212 -21.98 -3.78 -10.80
N PHE A 213 -21.93 -4.21 -12.06
CA PHE A 213 -21.37 -3.47 -13.18
C PHE A 213 -22.18 -2.20 -13.48
N ASP A 214 -23.49 -2.31 -13.62
CA ASP A 214 -24.41 -1.18 -13.83
C ASP A 214 -24.27 -0.13 -12.74
N ARG A 215 -24.26 -0.56 -11.47
CA ARG A 215 -24.14 0.36 -10.34
C ARG A 215 -22.83 1.14 -10.32
N THR A 216 -21.79 0.60 -10.93
CA THR A 216 -20.43 1.17 -10.91
C THR A 216 -20.03 1.84 -12.24
N HIS A 217 -20.79 1.63 -13.31
CA HIS A 217 -20.48 2.09 -14.67
C HIS A 217 -21.63 2.83 -15.36
N LYS A 218 -22.78 3.02 -14.71
CA LYS A 218 -23.81 3.98 -15.13
C LYS A 218 -23.61 5.32 -14.45
N ARG A 219 -23.96 6.40 -15.16
CA ARG A 219 -23.95 7.75 -14.59
C ARG A 219 -25.07 7.86 -13.56
N LYS A 220 -24.79 8.53 -12.43
CA LYS A 220 -25.76 8.63 -11.33
C LYS A 220 -27.01 9.38 -11.80
N GLY A 221 -28.18 8.78 -11.61
CA GLY A 221 -29.47 9.39 -11.98
C GLY A 221 -29.87 9.20 -13.44
N THR A 222 -29.12 8.43 -14.20
CA THR A 222 -29.42 8.07 -15.60
C THR A 222 -29.19 6.58 -15.82
N ASP A 223 -29.78 6.01 -16.86
CA ASP A 223 -29.48 4.62 -17.27
C ASP A 223 -28.28 4.52 -18.23
N ASP A 224 -27.64 5.66 -18.53
CA ASP A 224 -26.53 5.74 -19.47
C ASP A 224 -25.19 5.28 -18.87
N TYR A 225 -24.45 4.50 -19.65
CA TYR A 225 -23.09 4.11 -19.32
C TYR A 225 -22.11 5.28 -19.41
N VAL A 226 -21.05 5.19 -18.60
CA VAL A 226 -20.02 6.23 -18.50
C VAL A 226 -19.07 6.26 -19.70
N SER A 227 -18.99 5.17 -20.45
CA SER A 227 -18.20 5.03 -21.67
C SER A 227 -18.83 4.03 -22.63
N GLU A 228 -18.49 4.15 -23.92
CA GLU A 228 -18.91 3.19 -24.96
C GLU A 228 -18.35 1.79 -24.71
N SER A 229 -17.15 1.73 -24.13
CA SER A 229 -16.55 0.47 -23.68
C SER A 229 -17.39 -0.23 -22.60
N ALA A 230 -17.90 0.52 -21.62
CA ALA A 230 -18.77 -0.04 -20.58
C ALA A 230 -20.10 -0.54 -21.16
N ARG A 231 -20.69 0.21 -22.10
CA ARG A 231 -21.89 -0.22 -22.84
C ARG A 231 -21.64 -1.53 -23.59
N THR A 232 -20.50 -1.65 -24.28
CA THR A 232 -20.13 -2.84 -25.05
C THR A 232 -19.94 -4.08 -24.16
N ILE A 233 -19.35 -3.90 -22.97
CA ILE A 233 -19.17 -5.00 -21.99
C ILE A 233 -20.52 -5.47 -21.47
N ALA A 234 -21.41 -4.55 -21.09
CA ALA A 234 -22.73 -4.90 -20.60
C ALA A 234 -23.57 -5.70 -21.60
N VAL A 235 -23.41 -5.45 -22.91
CA VAL A 235 -24.14 -6.16 -23.97
C VAL A 235 -23.55 -7.55 -24.26
N ARG A 236 -22.25 -7.78 -24.01
CA ARG A 236 -21.59 -9.08 -24.29
C ARG A 236 -21.89 -10.16 -23.24
N ASP A 237 -22.28 -9.75 -22.03
CA ASP A 237 -22.56 -10.64 -20.89
C ASP A 237 -24.08 -10.88 -20.68
N LEU A 238 -24.93 -10.47 -21.64
CA LEU A 238 -26.36 -10.76 -21.74
C LEU A 238 -26.61 -11.88 -22.77
#